data_AF-A0A101G9Q2-F1
#
_entry.id   AF-A0A101G9Q2-F1
#
_cell.length_a   1.000
_cell.length_b   1.000
_cell.length_c   1.000
_cell.angle_alpha   90.00
_cell.angle_beta   90.00
_cell.angle_gamma   90.00
#
_symmetry.space_group_name_H-M   'P 1'
#
loop_
_entity.id
_entity.type
_entity.pdbx_description
1 polymer ?
#
loop_
_entity_poly.entity_id
_entity_poly.type
_entity_poly.pdbx_seq_one_letter_code
_entity_poly.pdbx_strand_id
1 'polypeptide(L)'
;MLSSINRSGNSNIIVSSLMTGQNGIKARGIARVFEATVGYEIQDESGNKLTNGSITAAAGGPNWGYFELVLNELPEDAAKLKLFQPSAMDGSKLDLVELKLK
;
A
#
# COMPACT_ATOMS: atom_id res chain seq x y z
N MET A 1 -10.25 3.09 -16.55
CA MET A 1 -11.31 3.18 -15.51
C MET A 1 -10.59 3.56 -14.22
N LEU A 2 -10.82 4.77 -13.68
CA LEU A 2 -10.19 5.19 -12.43
C LEU A 2 -10.96 4.54 -11.28
N SER A 3 -10.34 3.59 -10.57
CA SER A 3 -10.96 2.97 -9.40
C SER A 3 -11.09 4.02 -8.27
N SER A 4 -12.28 4.11 -7.69
CA SER A 4 -12.62 5.07 -6.64
C SER A 4 -11.67 4.96 -5.46
N ILE A 5 -10.94 6.04 -5.16
CA ILE A 5 -10.02 6.12 -4.03
C ILE A 5 -10.86 6.32 -2.76
N ASN A 6 -11.04 5.26 -1.97
CA ASN A 6 -11.65 5.35 -0.64
C ASN A 6 -10.75 6.18 0.28
N ARG A 7 -11.05 7.47 0.43
CA ARG A 7 -10.41 8.34 1.40
C ARG A 7 -11.10 8.15 2.75
N SER A 8 -10.61 7.19 3.55
CA SER A 8 -10.91 7.19 4.98
C SER A 8 -10.32 8.47 5.59
N GLY A 9 -11.17 9.35 6.12
CA GLY A 9 -10.76 10.63 6.70
C GLY A 9 -9.81 10.39 7.88
N ASN A 10 -8.58 10.91 7.78
CA ASN A 10 -7.46 10.80 8.74
C ASN A 10 -6.48 9.62 8.58
N SER A 11 -6.31 9.02 7.40
CA SER A 11 -5.21 8.07 7.19
C SER A 11 -3.85 8.76 7.06
N ASN A 12 -2.81 8.19 7.69
CA ASN A 12 -1.41 8.57 7.50
C ASN A 12 -0.81 8.07 6.17
N ILE A 13 -1.61 7.41 5.32
CA ILE A 13 -1.23 6.94 3.99
C ILE A 13 -2.28 7.41 3.00
N ILE A 14 -1.86 8.16 1.98
CA ILE A 14 -2.74 8.67 0.93
C ILE A 14 -2.20 8.17 -0.41
N VAL A 15 -2.99 7.36 -1.09
CA VAL A 15 -2.68 6.88 -2.45
C VAL A 15 -3.22 7.87 -3.47
N SER A 16 -2.32 8.39 -4.30
CA SER A 16 -2.62 9.36 -5.36
C SER A 16 -2.90 8.70 -6.70
N SER A 17 -2.29 7.54 -6.96
CA SER A 17 -2.52 6.78 -8.18
C SER A 17 -2.26 5.30 -7.96
N LEU A 18 -3.10 4.47 -8.56
CA LEU A 18 -2.85 3.04 -8.75
C LEU A 18 -2.99 2.73 -10.23
N MET A 19 -1.96 2.14 -10.82
CA MET A 19 -1.98 1.63 -12.19
C MET A 19 -1.78 0.12 -12.15
N THR A 20 -2.64 -0.60 -12.86
CA THR A 20 -2.55 -2.05 -13.07
C THR A 20 -2.11 -2.30 -14.51
N GLY A 21 -1.08 -3.12 -14.69
CA GLY A 21 -0.62 -3.63 -15.99
C GLY A 21 -1.09 -5.07 -16.21
N GLN A 22 -0.60 -5.73 -17.27
CA GLN A 22 -0.91 -7.14 -17.52
C GLN A 22 -0.49 -8.06 -16.38
N ASN A 23 0.71 -7.84 -15.81
CA ASN A 23 1.29 -8.71 -14.78
C ASN A 23 1.68 -7.96 -13.51
N GLY A 24 1.54 -6.64 -13.44
CA GLY A 24 2.15 -5.84 -12.38
C GLY A 24 1.33 -4.64 -11.96
N ILE A 25 1.81 -3.93 -10.93
CA ILE A 25 1.20 -2.70 -10.45
C ILE A 25 2.22 -1.61 -10.19
N LYS A 26 1.72 -0.39 -10.24
CA LYS A 26 2.43 0.80 -9.76
C LYS A 26 1.50 1.64 -8.88
N ALA A 27 1.83 1.76 -7.60
CA ALA A 27 1.11 2.60 -6.66
C ALA A 27 1.98 3.75 -6.19
N ARG A 28 1.42 4.96 -6.14
CA ARG A 28 2.13 6.17 -5.68
C ARG A 28 1.29 6.94 -4.70
N GLY A 29 1.95 7.58 -3.74
CA GLY A 29 1.26 8.36 -2.74
C GLY A 29 2.20 9.15 -1.85
N ILE A 30 1.63 9.63 -0.75
CA ILE A 30 2.35 10.23 0.35
C ILE A 30 2.00 9.49 1.64
N ALA A 31 2.99 9.34 2.51
CA ALA A 31 2.84 8.70 3.80
C ALA A 31 3.51 9.53 4.89
N ARG A 32 2.90 9.60 6.07
CA ARG A 32 3.47 10.18 7.29
C ARG A 32 3.59 9.06 8.31
N VAL A 33 4.65 8.27 8.20
CA VAL A 33 4.79 7.00 8.93
C VAL A 33 6.11 6.89 9.69
N PHE A 34 6.14 6.14 10.78
CA PHE A 34 7.34 5.91 11.58
C PHE A 34 8.47 5.33 10.71
N GLU A 35 9.68 5.89 10.85
CA GLU A 35 10.88 5.51 10.08
C GLU A 35 10.67 5.46 8.55
N ALA A 36 9.70 6.24 8.04
CA ALA A 36 9.33 6.25 6.62
C ALA A 36 8.90 4.88 6.08
N THR A 37 8.57 3.91 6.92
CA THR A 37 8.30 2.53 6.49
C THR A 37 6.83 2.35 6.14
N VAL A 38 6.56 2.05 4.86
CA VAL A 38 5.24 1.66 4.38
C VAL A 38 5.25 0.17 4.07
N GLY A 39 4.51 -0.61 4.85
CA GLY A 39 4.28 -2.03 4.58
C GLY A 39 3.27 -2.22 3.47
N TYR A 40 3.45 -3.27 2.67
CA TYR A 40 2.47 -3.69 1.68
C TYR A 40 2.16 -5.18 1.78
N GLU A 41 0.95 -5.54 1.37
CA GLU A 41 0.52 -6.93 1.24
C GLU A 41 -0.38 -7.09 0.01
N ILE A 42 -0.11 -8.11 -0.79
CA ILE A 42 -0.97 -8.56 -1.87
C ILE A 42 -1.79 -9.74 -1.36
N GLN A 43 -3.10 -9.68 -1.58
CA GLN A 43 -4.03 -10.73 -1.20
C GLN A 43 -4.86 -11.22 -2.38
N ASP A 44 -5.35 -12.45 -2.27
CA ASP A 44 -6.42 -12.96 -3.13
C ASP A 44 -7.81 -12.40 -2.72
N GLU A 45 -8.86 -12.83 -3.42
CA GLU A 45 -10.23 -12.40 -3.13
C GLU A 45 -10.70 -12.82 -1.73
N SER A 46 -10.27 -14.00 -1.28
CA SER A 46 -10.57 -14.58 0.05
C SER A 46 -9.83 -13.89 1.20
N GLY A 47 -8.86 -13.01 0.89
CA GLY A 47 -8.06 -12.29 1.87
C GLY A 47 -6.80 -13.05 2.32
N ASN A 48 -6.45 -14.14 1.66
CA ASN A 48 -5.20 -14.85 1.91
C ASN A 48 -4.02 -14.03 1.40
N LYS A 49 -2.95 -13.97 2.20
CA LYS A 49 -1.73 -13.26 1.84
C LYS A 49 -0.93 -14.05 0.80
N LEU A 50 -0.73 -13.47 -0.37
CA LEU A 50 0.08 -14.06 -1.46
C LEU A 50 1.53 -13.57 -1.41
N THR A 51 1.74 -12.28 -1.19
CA THR A 51 3.08 -11.69 -1.00
C THR A 51 3.02 -10.43 -0.14
N ASN A 52 4.13 -10.04 0.47
CA ASN A 52 4.25 -8.83 1.29
C ASN A 52 5.68 -8.29 1.26
N GLY A 53 5.84 -7.07 1.75
CA GLY A 53 7.13 -6.43 1.95
C GLY A 53 6.96 -5.01 2.48
N SER A 54 7.99 -4.20 2.33
CA SER A 54 7.95 -2.78 2.67
C SER A 54 8.69 -1.94 1.64
N ILE A 55 8.32 -0.67 1.59
CA ILE A 55 9.03 0.38 0.87
C ILE A 55 9.32 1.54 1.83
N THR A 56 10.31 2.35 1.46
CA THR A 56 10.69 3.54 2.21
C THR A 56 10.11 4.78 1.53
N ALA A 57 9.30 5.55 2.25
CA ALA A 57 8.86 6.87 1.83
C ALA A 57 10.04 7.86 1.90
N ALA A 58 9.95 8.97 1.17
CA ALA A 58 11.01 9.98 1.10
C ALA A 58 11.28 10.70 2.45
N ALA A 59 10.36 10.59 3.41
CA ALA A 59 10.48 11.15 4.75
C ALA A 59 9.70 10.31 5.77
N GLY A 60 10.20 10.27 7.00
CA GLY A 60 9.49 9.70 8.15
C GLY A 60 8.62 10.74 8.84
N GLY A 61 7.62 10.24 9.58
CA GLY A 61 6.79 11.07 10.46
C GLY A 61 7.65 11.91 11.42
N PRO A 62 7.24 13.17 11.71
CA PRO A 62 5.94 13.76 11.43
C PRO A 62 5.79 14.36 10.01
N ASN A 63 6.83 14.30 9.17
CA ASN A 63 6.77 14.82 7.82
C ASN A 63 6.05 13.85 6.87
N TRP A 64 5.42 14.39 5.83
CA TRP A 64 4.90 13.59 4.71
C TRP A 64 6.03 13.30 3.72
N GLY A 65 6.23 12.02 3.40
CA GLY A 65 7.16 11.55 2.38
C GLY A 65 6.42 10.91 1.20
N TYR A 66 6.90 11.18 -0.02
CA TYR A 66 6.43 10.46 -1.20
C TYR A 66 6.85 8.99 -1.15
N PHE A 67 6.00 8.10 -1.63
CA PHE A 67 6.36 6.70 -1.84
C PHE A 67 5.97 6.23 -3.23
N GLU A 68 6.71 5.24 -3.73
CA GLU A 68 6.41 4.53 -4.96
C GLU A 68 6.59 3.02 -4.71
N LEU A 69 5.52 2.25 -4.97
CA LEU A 69 5.55 0.79 -5.03
C LEU A 69 5.48 0.38 -6.50
N VAL A 70 6.45 -0.42 -6.95
CA VAL A 70 6.42 -1.07 -8.26
C VAL A 70 6.59 -2.56 -8.06
N LEU A 71 5.58 -3.33 -8.49
CA LEU A 71 5.66 -4.78 -8.58
C LEU A 71 5.50 -5.14 -10.05
N ASN A 72 6.56 -5.64 -10.68
CA ASN A 72 6.56 -5.99 -12.10
C ASN A 72 5.78 -7.28 -12.39
N GLU A 73 5.68 -8.14 -11.37
CA GLU A 73 4.96 -9.41 -11.40
C GLU A 73 4.11 -9.54 -10.14
N LEU A 74 2.86 -9.93 -10.35
CA LEU A 74 1.89 -10.27 -9.33
C LEU A 74 1.51 -11.74 -9.46
N PRO A 75 1.25 -12.43 -8.35
CA PRO A 75 0.61 -13.73 -8.37
C PRO A 75 -0.69 -13.69 -9.19
N GLU A 76 -1.00 -14.78 -9.89
CA GLU A 76 -2.18 -14.88 -10.77
C GLU A 76 -3.48 -14.53 -10.04
N ASP A 77 -3.61 -14.98 -8.79
CA ASP A 77 -4.78 -14.76 -7.93
C ASP A 77 -4.80 -13.40 -7.20
N ALA A 78 -3.86 -12.49 -7.50
CA ALA A 78 -3.82 -11.18 -6.86
C ALA A 78 -5.11 -10.38 -7.13
N ALA A 79 -5.77 -9.96 -6.06
CA ALA A 79 -7.04 -9.22 -6.10
C ALA A 79 -6.98 -7.89 -5.33
N LYS A 80 -6.21 -7.81 -4.25
CA LYS A 80 -6.15 -6.64 -3.37
C LYS A 80 -4.72 -6.25 -3.03
N LEU A 81 -4.46 -4.95 -3.00
CA LEU A 81 -3.28 -4.35 -2.39
C LEU A 81 -3.67 -3.71 -1.06
N LYS A 82 -2.96 -4.06 0.00
CA LYS A 82 -2.99 -3.39 1.30
C LYS A 82 -1.71 -2.60 1.48
N LEU A 83 -1.83 -1.34 1.92
CA LEU A 83 -0.74 -0.50 2.38
C LEU A 83 -0.99 -0.11 3.84
N PHE A 84 0.03 -0.11 4.68
CA PHE A 84 -0.12 0.16 6.11
C PHE A 84 1.19 0.65 6.73
N GLN A 85 1.10 1.28 7.90
CA GLN A 85 2.24 1.48 8.78
C GLN A 85 2.40 0.23 9.67
N PRO A 86 3.56 -0.45 9.68
CA PRO A 86 3.83 -1.46 10.68
C PRO A 86 4.02 -0.79 12.04
N SER A 87 3.28 -1.26 13.04
CA SER A 87 3.45 -0.83 14.44
C SER A 87 4.82 -1.28 14.95
N ALA A 88 5.63 -0.35 15.45
CA ALA A 88 6.91 -0.67 16.10
C ALA A 88 6.73 -1.44 17.43
N MET A 89 5.52 -1.44 18.00
CA MET A 89 5.22 -2.11 19.26
C MET A 89 4.99 -3.61 19.09
N ASP A 90 4.25 -4.01 18.06
CA ASP A 90 3.72 -5.38 17.92
C ASP A 90 3.63 -5.88 16.46
N GLY A 91 4.03 -5.06 15.49
CA GLY A 91 3.92 -5.38 14.07
C GLY A 91 2.50 -5.35 13.51
N SER A 92 1.50 -4.90 14.29
CA SER A 92 0.14 -4.71 13.80
C SER A 92 0.07 -3.70 12.65
N LYS A 93 -0.95 -3.83 11.80
CA LYS A 93 -1.15 -2.97 10.63
C LYS A 93 -1.95 -1.73 11.03
N LEU A 94 -1.27 -0.59 11.12
CA LEU A 94 -1.88 0.71 11.39
C LEU A 94 -2.18 1.45 10.08
N ASP A 95 -3.16 2.35 10.09
CA ASP A 95 -3.50 3.21 8.94
C ASP A 95 -3.74 2.44 7.63
N LEU A 96 -4.37 1.27 7.74
CA LEU A 96 -4.57 0.35 6.62
C LEU A 96 -5.39 1.00 5.49
N VAL A 97 -4.82 0.98 4.29
CA VAL A 97 -5.49 1.32 3.04
C VAL A 97 -5.60 0.07 2.19
N GLU A 98 -6.80 -0.25 1.73
CA GLU A 98 -7.07 -1.37 0.83
C GLU A 98 -7.49 -0.85 -0.55
N LEU A 99 -6.91 -1.41 -1.60
CA LEU A 99 -7.17 -1.07 -2.99
C LEU A 99 -7.43 -2.35 -3.79
N LYS A 100 -8.49 -2.33 -4.60
CA LYS A 100 -8.78 -3.41 -5.55
C LYS A 100 -7.83 -3.35 -6.75
N LEU A 101 -7.31 -4.50 -7.16
CA LEU A 101 -6.47 -4.67 -8.34
C LEU A 101 -7.26 -5.21 -9.54
N LYS A 102 -8.36 -5.92 -9.27
CA LYS A 102 -9.31 -6.45 -10.25
C LYS A 102 -10.74 -6.04 -9.84
#